data_AF-K7S8F1-F1
#
_entry.id   AF-K7S8F1-F1
#
_cell.length_a   1.000
_cell.length_b   1.000
_cell.length_c   1.000
_cell.angle_alpha   90.00
_cell.angle_beta   90.00
_cell.angle_gamma   90.00
#
_symmetry.space_group_name_H-M   'P 1'
#
loop_
_entity.id
_entity.type
_entity.pdbx_description
1 polymer ?
#
loop_
_entity_poly.entity_id
_entity_poly.type
_entity_poly.pdbx_seq_one_letter_code
_entity_poly.pdbx_strand_id
1 'polypeptide(L)'
;MAEIIHDFFPLMRVYKDGRIERLAGEGFVPPESDPETGVQIKDVQIDPQINLSARLYLPKNVDPVQKIPLFVYFHGGGFVIESAFSPTYHKYLSLVAAEAKVAIVSVTTG
;
A
#
# COMPACT_ATOMS: atom_id res chain seq x y z
N MET A 1 -5.94 -0.53 -34.55
CA MET A 1 -6.05 -0.01 -33.16
C MET A 1 -6.42 -1.17 -32.26
N ALA A 2 -5.89 -1.23 -31.03
CA ALA A 2 -6.30 -2.25 -30.06
C ALA A 2 -7.76 -2.01 -29.65
N GLU A 3 -8.60 -3.05 -29.70
CA GLU A 3 -10.03 -3.02 -29.39
C GLU A 3 -10.23 -3.12 -27.87
N ILE A 4 -10.93 -2.16 -27.26
CA ILE A 4 -11.32 -2.20 -25.85
C ILE A 4 -12.57 -3.07 -25.72
N ILE A 5 -12.52 -4.10 -24.87
CA ILE A 5 -13.66 -4.99 -24.58
C ILE A 5 -14.38 -4.61 -23.29
N HIS A 6 -13.66 -4.00 -22.33
CA HIS A 6 -14.25 -3.43 -21.12
C HIS A 6 -13.59 -2.10 -20.79
N ASP A 7 -14.41 -1.08 -20.53
CA ASP A 7 -13.99 0.23 -20.08
C ASP A 7 -14.54 0.48 -18.68
N PHE A 8 -13.66 0.54 -17.69
CA PHE A 8 -13.97 0.82 -16.29
C PHE A 8 -13.46 2.20 -15.88
N PHE A 9 -13.48 3.18 -16.80
CA PHE A 9 -13.08 4.54 -16.48
C PHE A 9 -13.74 5.06 -15.19
N PRO A 10 -12.97 5.63 -14.24
CA PRO A 10 -11.59 6.08 -14.37
C PRO A 10 -10.50 5.07 -13.96
N LEU A 11 -10.83 3.80 -13.72
CA LEU A 11 -9.93 2.85 -13.06
C LEU A 11 -9.01 2.12 -14.03
N MET A 12 -9.56 1.49 -15.07
CA MET A 12 -8.79 0.67 -16.01
C MET A 12 -9.54 0.41 -17.33
N ARG A 13 -8.81 -0.09 -18.33
CA ARG A 13 -9.35 -0.64 -19.58
C ARG A 13 -8.80 -2.03 -19.84
N VAL A 14 -9.65 -2.89 -20.37
CA VAL A 14 -9.30 -4.25 -20.80
C VAL A 14 -9.42 -4.34 -22.32
N TYR A 15 -8.34 -4.77 -22.96
CA TYR A 15 -8.25 -4.92 -24.42
C TYR A 15 -8.46 -6.38 -24.83
N LYS A 16 -8.95 -6.57 -26.06
CA LYS A 16 -9.22 -7.89 -26.64
C LYS A 16 -7.99 -8.80 -26.72
N ASP A 17 -6.81 -8.21 -26.82
CA ASP A 17 -5.51 -8.90 -26.84
C ASP A 17 -5.03 -9.34 -25.44
N GLY A 18 -5.82 -9.07 -24.39
CA GLY A 18 -5.50 -9.41 -23.01
C GLY A 18 -4.74 -8.31 -22.27
N ARG A 19 -4.36 -7.21 -22.92
CA ARG A 19 -3.73 -6.08 -22.22
C ARG A 19 -4.71 -5.46 -21.24
N ILE A 20 -4.21 -5.14 -20.05
CA ILE A 20 -4.91 -4.30 -19.05
C ILE A 20 -4.13 -3.00 -18.92
N GLU A 21 -4.81 -1.89 -19.10
CA GLU A 21 -4.28 -0.55 -18.87
C GLU A 21 -4.90 -0.03 -17.57
N ARG A 22 -4.08 0.15 -16.52
CA ARG A 22 -4.50 0.82 -15.29
C ARG A 22 -4.44 2.32 -15.53
N LEU A 23 -5.52 3.02 -15.24
CA LEU A 23 -5.66 4.47 -15.45
C LEU A 23 -5.57 5.26 -14.14
N ALA A 24 -5.75 4.58 -13.00
CA ALA A 24 -5.66 5.12 -11.67
C ALA A 24 -4.94 4.15 -10.72
N GLY A 25 -4.55 4.65 -9.54
CA GLY A 25 -3.97 3.84 -8.47
C GLY A 25 -2.55 3.31 -8.72
N GLU A 26 -1.80 3.92 -9.64
CA GLU A 26 -0.36 3.66 -9.86
C GLU A 26 0.54 4.65 -9.11
N GLY A 27 -0.04 5.45 -8.19
CA GLY A 27 0.72 6.38 -7.38
C GLY A 27 1.72 5.68 -6.46
N PHE A 28 2.87 6.30 -6.25
CA PHE A 28 3.93 5.83 -5.37
C PHE A 28 4.40 6.98 -4.47
N VAL A 29 4.55 6.71 -3.18
CA VAL A 29 5.30 7.58 -2.26
C VAL A 29 6.45 6.78 -1.62
N PRO A 30 7.66 7.35 -1.48
CA PRO A 30 8.77 6.67 -0.80
C PRO A 30 8.45 6.43 0.69
N PRO A 31 9.13 5.46 1.34
CA PRO A 31 8.93 5.15 2.75
C PRO A 31 9.65 6.17 3.66
N GLU A 32 9.31 7.45 3.50
CA GLU A 32 9.81 8.52 4.35
C GLU A 32 9.04 8.54 5.66
N SER A 33 9.69 9.00 6.75
CA SER A 33 8.99 9.18 8.02
C SER A 33 7.95 10.28 7.89
N ASP A 34 6.76 10.07 8.44
CA ASP A 34 5.70 11.07 8.40
C ASP A 34 6.04 12.20 9.39
N PRO A 35 6.22 13.46 8.95
CA PRO A 35 6.57 14.56 9.85
C PRO A 35 5.44 14.95 10.79
N GLU A 36 4.17 14.73 10.42
CA GLU A 36 3.00 15.07 11.25
C GLU A 36 2.85 14.08 12.42
N THR A 37 2.88 12.79 12.12
CA THR A 37 2.66 11.71 13.12
C THR A 37 3.97 11.21 13.73
N GLY A 38 5.07 11.39 13.01
CA GLY A 38 6.37 10.87 13.37
C GLY A 38 6.60 9.39 13.13
N VAL A 39 5.62 8.69 12.57
CA VAL A 39 5.69 7.26 12.33
C VAL A 39 6.89 6.93 11.45
N GLN A 40 7.66 5.93 11.86
CA GLN A 40 8.77 5.40 11.08
C GLN A 40 8.21 4.43 10.04
N ILE A 41 8.66 4.59 8.80
CA ILE A 41 8.12 3.86 7.65
C ILE A 41 9.26 3.15 6.95
N LYS A 42 9.04 1.92 6.53
CA LYS A 42 10.05 1.12 5.81
C LYS A 42 9.38 0.15 4.85
N ASP A 43 9.94 0.02 3.65
CA ASP A 43 9.54 -1.02 2.72
C ASP A 43 10.41 -2.27 2.87
N VAL A 44 9.78 -3.44 2.74
CA VAL A 44 10.44 -4.74 2.79
C VAL A 44 9.93 -5.64 1.66
N GLN A 45 10.84 -6.33 0.99
CA GLN A 45 10.51 -7.44 0.11
C GLN A 45 10.39 -8.71 0.96
N ILE A 46 9.21 -9.33 0.95
CA ILE A 46 8.94 -10.53 1.74
C ILE A 46 9.32 -11.77 0.93
N ASP A 47 8.85 -11.85 -0.31
CA ASP A 47 9.16 -12.95 -1.22
C ASP A 47 9.31 -12.44 -2.66
N PRO A 48 10.53 -12.47 -3.22
CA PRO A 48 10.78 -12.06 -4.60
C PRO A 48 10.17 -13.01 -5.64
N GLN A 49 9.92 -14.28 -5.33
CA GLN A 49 9.41 -15.25 -6.31
C GLN A 49 7.96 -14.97 -6.71
N ILE A 50 7.19 -14.39 -5.79
CA ILE A 50 5.77 -14.04 -5.97
C ILE A 50 5.55 -12.53 -5.94
N ASN A 51 6.61 -11.72 -6.06
CA ASN A 51 6.57 -10.26 -5.96
C ASN A 51 5.83 -9.74 -4.71
N LEU A 52 5.93 -10.45 -3.58
CA LEU A 52 5.27 -10.08 -2.34
C LEU A 52 6.14 -9.09 -1.56
N SER A 53 5.57 -7.92 -1.27
CA SER A 53 6.24 -6.87 -0.50
C SER A 53 5.29 -6.29 0.55
N ALA A 54 5.84 -5.53 1.49
CA ALA A 54 5.05 -4.78 2.45
C ALA A 54 5.69 -3.44 2.79
N ARG A 55 4.83 -2.50 3.20
CA ARG A 55 5.22 -1.28 3.89
C ARG A 55 4.92 -1.42 5.38
N LEU A 56 5.94 -1.19 6.19
CA LEU A 56 5.91 -1.25 7.64
C LEU A 56 5.70 0.15 8.20
N TYR A 57 4.85 0.27 9.23
CA TYR A 57 4.66 1.49 10.01
C TYR A 57 4.92 1.19 11.48
N LEU A 58 5.80 1.95 12.11
CA LEU A 58 6.12 1.84 13.53
C LEU A 58 5.84 3.19 14.22
N PRO A 59 4.92 3.24 15.20
CA PRO A 59 4.64 4.48 15.93
C PRO A 59 5.86 4.94 16.72
N LYS A 60 5.93 6.26 16.98
CA LYS A 60 7.00 6.83 17.83
C LYS A 60 6.91 6.31 19.27
N ASN A 61 8.05 6.35 19.96
CA ASN A 61 8.16 6.12 21.40
C ASN A 61 7.65 4.75 21.86
N VAL A 62 7.73 3.74 20.99
CA VAL A 62 7.50 2.35 21.38
C VAL A 62 8.68 1.90 22.22
N ASP A 63 8.42 1.50 23.46
CA ASP A 63 9.41 0.88 24.32
C ASP A 63 9.85 -0.46 23.68
N PRO A 64 11.14 -0.68 23.39
CA PRO A 64 11.63 -1.93 22.82
C PRO A 64 11.28 -3.19 23.62
N VAL A 65 11.01 -3.07 24.93
CA VAL A 65 10.61 -4.22 25.77
C VAL A 65 9.10 -4.44 25.80
N GLN A 66 8.29 -3.47 25.36
CA GLN A 66 6.85 -3.58 25.33
C GLN A 66 6.35 -4.08 23.97
N LYS A 67 5.53 -5.13 23.98
CA LYS A 67 4.81 -5.54 22.77
C LYS A 67 3.64 -4.59 22.52
N ILE A 68 3.51 -4.16 21.26
CA ILE A 68 2.32 -3.46 20.75
C ILE A 68 1.53 -4.39 19.82
N PRO A 69 0.23 -4.14 19.60
CA PRO A 69 -0.54 -4.91 18.63
C PRO A 69 0.04 -4.76 17.21
N LEU A 70 -0.11 -5.84 16.44
CA LEU A 70 0.20 -5.86 15.02
C LEU A 70 -1.09 -5.76 14.21
N PHE A 71 -1.16 -4.80 13.31
CA PHE A 71 -2.24 -4.64 12.35
C PHE A 71 -1.74 -5.02 10.95
N VAL A 72 -2.23 -6.15 10.43
CA VAL A 72 -1.98 -6.53 9.04
C VAL A 72 -3.05 -5.90 8.16
N TYR A 73 -2.63 -5.07 7.21
CA TYR A 73 -3.50 -4.29 6.34
C TYR A 73 -3.38 -4.75 4.88
N PHE A 74 -4.51 -4.85 4.20
CA PHE A 74 -4.61 -5.08 2.76
C PHE A 74 -5.36 -3.91 2.14
N HIS A 75 -4.76 -3.28 1.14
CA HIS A 75 -5.34 -2.11 0.50
C HIS A 75 -6.61 -2.47 -0.29
N GLY A 76 -7.49 -1.48 -0.48
CA GLY A 76 -8.64 -1.60 -1.38
C GLY A 76 -8.22 -1.51 -2.85
N GLY A 77 -9.13 -1.04 -3.72
CA GLY A 77 -8.84 -0.90 -5.16
C GLY A 77 -9.33 -2.08 -6.00
N GLY A 78 -10.31 -2.84 -5.49
CA GLY A 78 -11.03 -3.85 -6.28
C GLY A 78 -10.15 -4.97 -6.83
N PHE A 79 -9.03 -5.26 -6.17
CA PHE A 79 -8.01 -6.24 -6.61
C PHE A 79 -7.26 -5.87 -7.90
N VAL A 80 -7.42 -4.64 -8.40
CA VAL A 80 -6.89 -4.23 -9.71
C VAL A 80 -6.03 -2.98 -9.67
N ILE A 81 -6.21 -2.10 -8.70
CA ILE A 81 -5.45 -0.85 -8.58
C ILE A 81 -4.98 -0.64 -7.14
N GLU A 82 -4.13 0.37 -6.96
CA GLU A 82 -3.47 0.71 -5.70
C GLU A 82 -2.41 -0.31 -5.27
N SER A 83 -1.62 0.08 -4.26
CA SER A 83 -0.59 -0.74 -3.64
C SER A 83 -0.36 -0.29 -2.20
N ALA A 84 0.45 -1.04 -1.44
CA ALA A 84 0.94 -0.60 -0.13
C ALA A 84 1.77 0.71 -0.18
N PHE A 85 2.22 1.11 -1.38
CA PHE A 85 3.02 2.31 -1.60
C PHE A 85 2.17 3.51 -2.07
N SER A 86 0.86 3.32 -2.21
CA SER A 86 -0.05 4.34 -2.70
C SER A 86 -0.14 5.56 -1.76
N PRO A 87 -0.13 6.80 -2.32
CA PRO A 87 -0.43 8.01 -1.57
C PRO A 87 -1.78 7.94 -0.82
N THR A 88 -2.77 7.28 -1.41
CA THR A 88 -4.15 7.17 -0.88
C THR A 88 -4.17 6.51 0.50
N TYR A 89 -3.40 5.43 0.69
CA TYR A 89 -3.36 4.69 1.95
C TYR A 89 -2.23 5.13 2.86
N HIS A 90 -1.15 5.71 2.32
CA HIS A 90 0.03 6.03 3.10
C HIS A 90 -0.27 6.94 4.30
N LYS A 91 -0.93 8.08 4.08
CA LYS A 91 -1.25 9.03 5.16
C LYS A 91 -2.24 8.44 6.16
N TYR A 92 -3.24 7.71 5.67
CA TYR A 92 -4.22 7.03 6.51
C TYR A 92 -3.56 6.03 7.47
N LEU A 93 -2.67 5.18 6.97
CA LEU A 93 -1.99 4.18 7.80
C LEU A 93 -0.99 4.81 8.79
N SER A 94 -0.34 5.92 8.43
CA SER A 94 0.47 6.68 9.40
C SER A 94 -0.39 7.19 10.56
N LEU A 95 -1.55 7.77 10.28
CA LEU A 95 -2.49 8.24 11.32
C LEU A 95 -2.97 7.07 12.20
N VAL A 96 -3.39 5.96 11.60
CA VAL A 96 -3.84 4.77 12.34
C VAL A 96 -2.72 4.22 13.23
N ALA A 97 -1.48 4.10 12.73
CA ALA A 97 -0.36 3.60 13.51
C ALA A 97 -0.12 4.48 14.75
N ALA A 98 -0.15 5.80 14.57
CA ALA A 98 0.08 6.78 15.62
C ALA A 98 -1.04 6.81 16.67
N GLU A 99 -2.29 6.93 16.23
CA GLU A 99 -3.45 7.09 17.12
C GLU A 99 -3.78 5.80 17.87
N ALA A 100 -3.74 4.64 17.19
CA ALA A 100 -4.04 3.36 17.81
C ALA A 100 -2.82 2.71 18.50
N LYS A 101 -1.62 3.29 18.36
CA LYS A 101 -0.34 2.76 18.87
C LYS A 101 -0.10 1.30 18.44
N VAL A 102 -0.23 1.05 17.14
CA VAL A 102 -0.05 -0.28 16.54
C VAL A 102 1.08 -0.28 15.53
N ALA A 103 1.82 -1.38 15.45
CA ALA A 103 2.68 -1.64 14.29
C ALA A 103 1.78 -2.06 13.12
N ILE A 104 2.06 -1.57 11.91
CA ILE A 104 1.29 -1.97 10.72
C ILE A 104 2.20 -2.68 9.72
N VAL A 105 1.69 -3.76 9.14
CA VAL A 105 2.23 -4.42 7.95
C VAL A 105 1.21 -4.24 6.84
N SER A 106 1.45 -3.30 5.93
CA SER A 106 0.61 -3.05 4.75
C SER A 106 1.13 -3.91 3.60
N VAL A 107 0.36 -4.92 3.20
CA VAL A 107 0.79 -5.93 2.23
C VAL A 107 0.41 -5.50 0.82
N THR A 108 1.30 -5.74 -0.13
CA THR A 108 1.03 -5.59 -1.56
C THR A 108 1.71 -6.69 -2.35
N THR A 109 1.02 -7.16 -3.39
CA THR A 109 1.62 -8.01 -4.42
C THR A 109 1.89 -7.14 -5.65
N GLY A 110 3.06 -7.31 -6.25
CA GLY A 110 3.42 -6.69 -7.53
C GLY A 110 2.75 -7.35 -8.72
#